data_AF-A0A2V8CUL8-F1
#
_entry.id   AF-A0A2V8CUL8-F1
#
_cell.length_a   1.000
_cell.length_b   1.000
_cell.length_c   1.000
_cell.angle_alpha   90.00
_cell.angle_beta   90.00
_cell.angle_gamma   90.00
#
_symmetry.space_group_name_H-M   'P 1'
#
loop_
_entity.id
_entity.type
_entity.pdbx_description
1 polymer ?
#
loop_
_entity_poly.entity_id
_entity_poly.type
_entity_poly.pdbx_seq_one_letter_code
_entity_poly.pdbx_strand_id
1 'polypeptide(L)'
;MSVSLRTGTTAIHWSTMPMLSRPRALGPLACALAIVPVLLAAQRRGGEPNPFPGGANPDGSLRPTPPLTRLFTQDAYTEYALLAPGSQEFRIRFLPEENRVGATELVNATRGGSEGSGVEVYDPRTGKPLKFTYQQEGNDPENHAIHATLPMPVPAGGVGRVLIYKTYKDPRTYSMHGDDIVWVRSLSGYRLGVLLPKGFAFISSNVAAQLTTTADGRLKLAFANPSGQSNPVTIHARKSSATFTPRQDADMFFDDIKTLYDLDAPDTGRVKIEQIYSDYRKGSKAKLDTLAYLALQDLRVIDLDTGKRFSTDREGSATFVKLDVPIVDDKQSAHLKITGTIQDPAYKLINGELVFDRTLHDLRNTVLLPAGWDVSAISQSATIGTYEGRTFVALINLNAENAYRVTILARKRT
;
A
#
# COMPACT_ATOMS: atom_id res chain seq x y z
N MET A 1 -58.15 68.50 48.65
CA MET A 1 -59.57 68.30 49.01
C MET A 1 -60.19 67.27 48.08
N SER A 2 -61.36 66.76 48.45
CA SER A 2 -62.23 65.80 47.75
C SER A 2 -62.56 66.18 46.28
N VAL A 3 -63.07 65.30 45.40
CA VAL A 3 -63.53 63.90 45.53
C VAL A 3 -63.41 63.11 44.19
N SER A 4 -63.72 61.81 44.19
CA SER A 4 -63.67 60.88 43.04
C SER A 4 -65.07 60.37 42.64
N LEU A 5 -65.25 59.88 41.39
CA LEU A 5 -66.20 58.83 40.93
C LEU A 5 -65.90 58.47 39.44
N ARG A 6 -65.35 57.27 39.13
CA ARG A 6 -66.00 56.04 38.56
C ARG A 6 -66.54 56.17 37.12
N THR A 7 -66.51 55.15 36.24
CA THR A 7 -66.38 53.66 36.34
C THR A 7 -65.28 53.11 35.38
N GLY A 8 -64.54 52.02 35.66
CA GLY A 8 -64.88 50.58 35.47
C GLY A 8 -64.06 49.98 34.29
N THR A 9 -63.55 48.73 34.24
CA THR A 9 -63.64 47.53 35.12
C THR A 9 -62.53 46.50 34.75
N THR A 10 -61.80 45.88 35.72
CA THR A 10 -60.96 44.62 35.64
C THR A 10 -59.86 44.45 34.54
N ALA A 11 -58.75 43.69 34.67
CA ALA A 11 -57.94 43.08 35.76
C ALA A 11 -56.59 42.58 35.12
N ILE A 12 -55.40 42.35 35.72
CA ILE A 12 -54.89 42.14 37.11
C ILE A 12 -54.93 40.65 37.56
N HIS A 13 -53.83 39.94 37.93
CA HIS A 13 -52.39 40.27 38.08
C HIS A 13 -51.44 39.10 37.63
N TRP A 14 -50.13 39.39 37.69
CA TRP A 14 -48.89 38.65 37.34
C TRP A 14 -48.47 37.38 38.15
N SER A 15 -47.58 36.58 37.51
CA SER A 15 -46.35 35.90 38.03
C SER A 15 -46.36 34.81 39.13
N THR A 16 -45.57 33.74 38.89
CA THR A 16 -44.70 33.08 39.91
C THR A 16 -43.67 32.12 39.28
N MET A 17 -42.50 31.96 39.93
CA MET A 17 -41.55 30.84 39.75
C MET A 17 -41.55 29.98 41.02
N PRO A 18 -41.23 28.67 40.92
CA PRO A 18 -40.07 28.17 41.67
C PRO A 18 -39.24 27.10 40.91
N MET A 19 -38.21 26.57 41.60
CA MET A 19 -37.14 25.72 41.05
C MET A 19 -37.42 24.19 41.04
N LEU A 20 -36.49 23.49 40.38
CA LEU A 20 -35.97 22.13 40.69
C LEU A 20 -36.76 20.88 40.24
N SER A 21 -36.31 20.28 39.14
CA SER A 21 -36.05 18.83 39.07
C SER A 21 -35.09 18.46 37.90
N ARG A 22 -34.14 17.55 38.18
CA ARG A 22 -33.44 16.68 37.20
C ARG A 22 -34.20 15.34 37.17
N PRO A 23 -34.17 14.50 36.12
CA PRO A 23 -33.02 14.15 35.24
C PRO A 23 -33.39 14.25 33.73
N ARG A 24 -32.63 13.82 32.71
CA ARG A 24 -31.50 12.86 32.56
C ARG A 24 -30.37 13.44 31.68
N ALA A 25 -29.23 12.74 31.64
CA ALA A 25 -28.08 13.12 30.84
C ALA A 25 -28.29 12.88 29.34
N LEU A 26 -27.89 13.85 28.51
CA LEU A 26 -27.52 13.62 27.12
C LEU A 26 -26.05 13.22 27.09
N GLY A 27 -25.79 11.93 26.87
CA GLY A 27 -24.45 11.41 26.55
C GLY A 27 -24.01 11.84 25.14
N PRO A 28 -22.73 11.69 24.79
CA PRO A 28 -22.18 12.21 23.55
C PRO A 28 -22.68 11.45 22.32
N LEU A 29 -23.03 12.17 21.24
CA LEU A 29 -22.97 11.60 19.89
C LEU A 29 -21.49 11.44 19.52
N ALA A 30 -20.90 10.31 19.91
CA ALA A 30 -19.65 9.84 19.35
C ALA A 30 -19.91 9.38 17.91
N CYS A 31 -19.78 10.29 16.94
CA CYS A 31 -19.88 9.98 15.51
C CYS A 31 -18.68 9.15 15.04
N ALA A 32 -18.65 7.87 15.43
CA ALA A 32 -17.68 6.87 15.01
C ALA A 32 -17.90 6.51 13.53
N LEU A 33 -17.49 7.41 12.63
CA LEU A 33 -17.41 7.14 11.19
C LEU A 33 -16.33 6.10 10.91
N ALA A 34 -16.72 4.83 11.04
CA ALA A 34 -15.92 3.68 10.67
C ALA A 34 -15.79 3.59 9.13
N ILE A 35 -14.93 4.44 8.55
CA ILE A 35 -14.65 4.44 7.11
C ILE A 35 -13.80 3.22 6.76
N VAL A 36 -14.48 2.10 6.50
CA VAL A 36 -13.89 0.88 5.96
C VAL A 36 -13.20 1.20 4.63
N PRO A 37 -11.92 0.89 4.44
CA PRO A 37 -11.30 1.01 3.13
C PRO A 37 -11.88 -0.05 2.19
N VAL A 38 -12.50 0.39 1.10
CA VAL A 38 -13.02 -0.51 0.06
C VAL A 38 -11.85 -1.08 -0.75
N LEU A 39 -11.31 -2.18 -0.24
CA LEU A 39 -10.36 -3.06 -0.93
C LEU A 39 -10.92 -4.50 -0.94
N LEU A 40 -12.20 -4.61 -1.29
CA LEU A 40 -13.01 -5.83 -1.29
C LEU A 40 -13.51 -6.18 -2.71
N ALA A 41 -12.57 -6.21 -3.66
CA ALA A 41 -12.78 -6.67 -5.04
C ALA A 41 -12.47 -8.17 -5.21
N ALA A 42 -12.85 -8.99 -4.22
CA ALA A 42 -12.76 -10.44 -4.29
C ALA A 42 -13.91 -11.09 -3.50
N GLN A 43 -14.43 -12.21 -3.99
CA GLN A 43 -15.38 -13.11 -3.32
C GLN A 43 -16.74 -12.52 -2.90
N ARG A 44 -17.62 -12.30 -3.89
CA ARG A 44 -19.05 -12.66 -3.74
C ARG A 44 -19.29 -14.03 -4.36
N ARG A 45 -19.09 -15.09 -3.57
CA ARG A 45 -19.51 -16.48 -3.85
C ARG A 45 -19.84 -17.18 -2.53
N GLY A 46 -21.06 -17.71 -2.39
CA GLY A 46 -21.47 -18.54 -1.26
C GLY A 46 -21.64 -17.79 0.06
N GLY A 47 -22.86 -17.83 0.63
CA GLY A 47 -23.13 -17.23 1.94
C GLY A 47 -22.95 -18.25 3.07
N GLU A 48 -21.72 -18.48 3.52
CA GLU A 48 -21.46 -18.98 4.87
C GLU A 48 -20.96 -17.85 5.79
N PRO A 49 -21.24 -17.87 7.10
CA PRO A 49 -20.71 -16.88 8.02
C PRO A 49 -19.19 -17.05 8.17
N ASN A 50 -18.40 -16.08 7.68
CA ASN A 50 -16.96 -16.05 7.95
C ASN A 50 -16.71 -15.98 9.48
N PRO A 51 -16.11 -17.00 10.11
CA PRO A 51 -15.87 -17.01 11.56
C PRO A 51 -14.79 -16.01 11.99
N PHE A 52 -14.03 -15.46 11.05
CA PHE A 52 -12.94 -14.52 11.27
C PHE A 52 -13.18 -13.21 10.50
N PRO A 53 -14.19 -12.40 10.86
CA PRO A 53 -14.58 -11.22 10.09
C PRO A 53 -13.62 -10.02 10.24
N GLY A 54 -12.75 -10.02 11.26
CA GLY A 54 -11.88 -8.90 11.60
C GLY A 54 -12.61 -7.64 12.09
N GLY A 55 -11.84 -6.60 12.41
CA GLY A 55 -12.36 -5.32 12.90
C GLY A 55 -12.85 -5.35 14.36
N ALA A 56 -13.76 -4.43 14.70
CA ALA A 56 -14.34 -4.28 16.03
C ALA A 56 -15.85 -4.50 16.04
N ASN A 57 -16.37 -5.06 17.13
CA ASN A 57 -17.78 -5.14 17.46
C ASN A 57 -18.37 -3.76 17.84
N PRO A 58 -19.71 -3.61 17.87
CA PRO A 58 -20.36 -2.35 18.26
C PRO A 58 -20.05 -1.88 19.69
N ASP A 59 -19.60 -2.78 20.56
CA ASP A 59 -19.14 -2.49 21.93
C ASP A 59 -17.64 -2.10 22.01
N GLY A 60 -16.94 -2.09 20.88
CA GLY A 60 -15.50 -1.83 20.78
C GLY A 60 -14.59 -3.07 20.95
N SER A 61 -15.13 -4.24 21.28
CA SER A 61 -14.33 -5.47 21.40
C SER A 61 -13.81 -5.95 20.03
N LEU A 62 -12.60 -6.51 20.00
CA LEU A 62 -11.95 -6.92 18.74
C LEU A 62 -12.45 -8.28 18.24
N ARG A 63 -12.59 -8.42 16.92
CA ARG A 63 -12.93 -9.68 16.25
C ARG A 63 -11.68 -10.31 15.62
N PRO A 64 -11.53 -11.64 15.62
CA PRO A 64 -10.41 -12.31 14.95
C PRO A 64 -10.41 -12.05 13.44
N THR A 65 -9.22 -11.82 12.87
CA THR A 65 -8.99 -11.70 11.42
C THR A 65 -8.73 -13.08 10.79
N PRO A 66 -8.97 -13.26 9.48
CA PRO A 66 -8.71 -14.54 8.82
C PRO A 66 -7.23 -14.96 8.93
N PRO A 67 -6.95 -16.28 8.95
CA PRO A 67 -5.59 -16.79 8.74
C PRO A 67 -5.00 -16.25 7.43
N LEU A 68 -3.72 -15.88 7.45
CA LEU A 68 -3.04 -15.34 6.28
C LEU A 68 -2.67 -16.49 5.31
N THR A 69 -3.55 -16.74 4.33
CA THR A 69 -3.46 -17.83 3.34
C THR A 69 -2.83 -17.43 2.00
N ARG A 70 -2.24 -16.23 1.91
CA ARG A 70 -1.63 -15.67 0.70
C ARG A 70 -0.22 -15.16 0.99
N LEU A 71 0.69 -15.30 0.03
CA LEU A 71 2.01 -14.65 0.10
C LEU A 71 1.86 -13.14 0.32
N PHE A 72 2.86 -12.53 0.94
CA PHE A 72 2.79 -11.13 1.35
C PHE A 72 3.03 -10.17 0.16
N THR A 73 1.97 -9.92 -0.61
CA THR A 73 1.97 -9.23 -1.91
C THR A 73 1.08 -7.98 -1.90
N GLN A 74 1.27 -7.10 -0.93
CA GLN A 74 0.62 -5.78 -0.95
C GLN A 74 1.46 -4.82 -1.81
N ASP A 75 1.24 -4.86 -3.12
CA ASP A 75 2.17 -4.30 -4.10
C ASP A 75 1.84 -2.90 -4.61
N ALA A 76 0.57 -2.48 -4.62
CA ALA A 76 0.18 -1.21 -5.24
C ALA A 76 0.77 0.03 -4.50
N TYR A 77 1.51 0.86 -5.24
CA TYR A 77 2.06 2.12 -4.72
C TYR A 77 1.02 3.23 -4.73
N THR A 78 0.93 4.02 -3.65
CA THR A 78 0.10 5.24 -3.61
C THR A 78 0.83 6.45 -3.04
N GLU A 79 1.03 7.49 -3.83
CA GLU A 79 1.58 8.78 -3.39
C GLU A 79 0.52 9.87 -3.38
N TYR A 80 0.54 10.70 -2.34
CA TYR A 80 -0.35 11.85 -2.13
C TYR A 80 0.48 13.14 -2.15
N ALA A 81 0.48 13.84 -3.29
CA ALA A 81 1.06 15.17 -3.39
C ALA A 81 0.01 16.21 -2.97
N LEU A 82 0.24 16.87 -1.83
CA LEU A 82 -0.64 17.94 -1.38
C LEU A 82 -0.52 19.14 -2.34
N LEU A 83 -1.66 19.70 -2.76
CA LEU A 83 -1.70 20.87 -3.62
C LEU A 83 -1.61 22.15 -2.78
N ALA A 84 -2.07 23.30 -3.29
CA ALA A 84 -1.88 24.58 -2.63
C ALA A 84 -2.42 24.59 -1.19
N PRO A 85 -1.71 25.17 -0.20
CA PRO A 85 -2.22 25.32 1.16
C PRO A 85 -3.62 25.95 1.18
N GLY A 86 -4.54 25.36 1.94
CA GLY A 86 -5.95 25.80 1.99
C GLY A 86 -6.84 25.36 0.81
N SER A 87 -6.30 24.76 -0.26
CA SER A 87 -7.10 24.21 -1.38
C SER A 87 -8.04 23.09 -0.95
N GLN A 88 -7.64 22.33 0.09
CA GLN A 88 -8.24 21.06 0.51
C GLN A 88 -8.02 19.92 -0.52
N GLU A 89 -7.10 20.11 -1.48
CA GLU A 89 -6.86 19.20 -2.60
C GLU A 89 -5.51 18.47 -2.54
N PHE A 90 -5.49 17.22 -2.99
CA PHE A 90 -4.26 16.46 -3.22
C PHE A 90 -4.33 15.64 -4.50
N ARG A 91 -3.20 15.58 -5.22
CA ARG A 91 -3.00 14.71 -6.38
C ARG A 91 -2.57 13.33 -5.88
N ILE A 92 -3.28 12.30 -6.29
CA ILE A 92 -2.94 10.90 -6.05
C ILE A 92 -2.20 10.37 -7.27
N ARG A 93 -1.02 9.76 -7.09
CA ARG A 93 -0.40 8.83 -8.05
C ARG A 93 -0.61 7.41 -7.53
N PHE A 94 -1.16 6.51 -8.35
CA PHE A 94 -1.52 5.16 -7.94
C PHE A 94 -1.13 4.14 -9.01
N LEU A 95 -0.43 3.07 -8.61
CA LEU A 95 0.03 1.99 -9.49
C LEU A 95 -0.56 0.63 -9.06
N PRO A 96 -1.80 0.31 -9.46
CA PRO A 96 -2.41 -1.00 -9.24
C PRO A 96 -2.04 -2.05 -10.29
N GLU A 97 -2.23 -3.32 -9.91
CA GLU A 97 -2.03 -4.52 -10.73
C GLU A 97 -3.31 -5.37 -10.74
N GLU A 98 -3.62 -6.02 -11.86
CA GLU A 98 -4.67 -7.05 -12.02
C GLU A 98 -3.98 -8.38 -12.39
N ASN A 99 -4.28 -9.42 -11.61
CA ASN A 99 -3.62 -10.73 -11.64
C ASN A 99 -4.53 -11.83 -12.25
N ARG A 100 -5.80 -11.52 -12.49
CA ARG A 100 -6.77 -12.44 -13.09
C ARG A 100 -6.47 -12.64 -14.57
N VAL A 101 -5.88 -13.78 -14.92
CA VAL A 101 -5.61 -14.20 -16.31
C VAL A 101 -6.87 -14.03 -17.18
N GLY A 102 -6.70 -13.41 -18.35
CA GLY A 102 -7.78 -13.10 -19.28
C GLY A 102 -8.58 -11.83 -18.98
N ALA A 103 -8.36 -11.13 -17.86
CA ALA A 103 -8.99 -9.84 -17.60
C ALA A 103 -8.57 -8.80 -18.66
N THR A 104 -9.53 -8.02 -19.16
CA THR A 104 -9.34 -6.97 -20.16
C THR A 104 -9.40 -5.56 -19.57
N GLU A 105 -9.62 -5.45 -18.26
CA GLU A 105 -9.85 -4.21 -17.54
C GLU A 105 -9.22 -4.28 -16.14
N LEU A 106 -8.89 -3.11 -15.59
CA LEU A 106 -8.55 -2.93 -14.18
C LEU A 106 -9.52 -1.91 -13.59
N VAL A 107 -10.24 -2.32 -12.54
CA VAL A 107 -11.24 -1.49 -11.86
C VAL A 107 -10.66 -0.91 -10.58
N ASN A 108 -10.61 0.42 -10.47
CA ASN A 108 -10.20 1.12 -9.26
C ASN A 108 -11.36 1.92 -8.67
N ALA A 109 -11.93 1.41 -7.57
CA ALA A 109 -12.87 2.15 -6.73
C ALA A 109 -12.26 3.46 -6.23
N THR A 110 -13.06 4.53 -6.19
CA THR A 110 -12.75 5.78 -5.52
C THR A 110 -13.35 5.79 -4.10
N ARG A 111 -13.23 6.90 -3.37
CA ARG A 111 -13.64 6.99 -1.95
C ARG A 111 -14.66 8.12 -1.82
N GLY A 112 -15.87 7.77 -1.36
CA GLY A 112 -16.97 8.72 -1.20
C GLY A 112 -16.67 9.91 -0.29
N GLY A 113 -17.27 11.04 -0.60
CA GLY A 113 -17.09 12.34 0.04
C GLY A 113 -15.75 13.01 -0.25
N SER A 114 -14.96 12.51 -1.22
CA SER A 114 -13.88 13.25 -1.85
C SER A 114 -14.30 13.59 -3.29
N GLU A 115 -14.30 14.87 -3.67
CA GLU A 115 -14.62 15.26 -5.05
C GLU A 115 -13.49 14.81 -5.98
N GLY A 116 -13.75 13.79 -6.80
CA GLY A 116 -12.75 13.14 -7.66
C GLY A 116 -12.69 13.76 -9.05
N SER A 117 -11.59 14.45 -9.38
CA SER A 117 -11.42 15.21 -10.61
C SER A 117 -10.07 14.96 -11.31
N GLY A 118 -9.97 15.44 -12.56
CA GLY A 118 -8.72 15.40 -13.34
C GLY A 118 -8.13 14.00 -13.51
N VAL A 119 -8.97 12.97 -13.73
CA VAL A 119 -8.48 11.59 -13.85
C VAL A 119 -7.63 11.43 -15.12
N GLU A 120 -6.40 10.95 -14.95
CA GLU A 120 -5.52 10.53 -16.04
C GLU A 120 -5.17 9.05 -15.84
N VAL A 121 -5.12 8.28 -16.92
CA VAL A 121 -4.86 6.84 -16.89
C VAL A 121 -3.87 6.49 -17.98
N TYR A 122 -2.77 5.83 -17.61
CA TYR A 122 -1.65 5.49 -18.49
C TYR A 122 -1.30 4.00 -18.41
N ASP A 123 -0.78 3.48 -19.52
CA ASP A 123 -0.11 2.19 -19.58
C ASP A 123 1.33 2.32 -19.05
N PRO A 124 1.71 1.64 -17.95
CA PRO A 124 3.07 1.68 -17.42
C PRO A 124 4.13 1.09 -18.35
N ARG A 125 3.77 0.33 -19.38
CA ARG A 125 4.73 -0.22 -20.35
C ARG A 125 5.12 0.83 -21.40
N THR A 126 4.15 1.42 -22.08
CA THR A 126 4.37 2.36 -23.21
C THR A 126 4.30 3.83 -22.82
N GLY A 127 3.84 4.17 -21.62
CA GLY A 127 3.63 5.55 -21.16
C GLY A 127 2.47 6.28 -21.85
N LYS A 128 1.71 5.57 -22.69
CA LYS A 128 0.59 6.14 -23.47
C LYS A 128 -0.69 6.21 -22.62
N PRO A 129 -1.59 7.18 -22.88
CA PRO A 129 -2.91 7.20 -22.27
C PRO A 129 -3.70 5.92 -22.59
N LEU A 130 -4.46 5.43 -21.62
CA LEU A 130 -5.41 4.33 -21.78
C LEU A 130 -6.83 4.85 -21.93
N LYS A 131 -7.68 4.05 -22.58
CA LYS A 131 -9.13 4.25 -22.53
C LYS A 131 -9.62 3.89 -21.13
N PHE A 132 -10.45 4.75 -20.53
CA PHE A 132 -11.13 4.45 -19.28
C PHE A 132 -12.55 5.06 -19.25
N THR A 133 -13.39 4.59 -18.32
CA THR A 133 -14.57 5.34 -17.86
C THR A 133 -14.39 5.72 -16.39
N TYR A 134 -15.07 6.79 -15.97
CA TYR A 134 -15.30 7.10 -14.56
C TYR A 134 -16.81 7.14 -14.35
N GLN A 135 -17.34 6.26 -13.51
CA GLN A 135 -18.77 5.99 -13.41
C GLN A 135 -19.18 5.65 -11.98
N GLN A 136 -20.45 5.87 -11.64
CA GLN A 136 -21.06 5.46 -10.39
C GLN A 136 -21.15 3.92 -10.32
N GLU A 137 -20.93 3.34 -9.15
CA GLU A 137 -20.99 1.89 -8.89
C GLU A 137 -22.10 1.54 -7.90
N GLY A 138 -23.15 0.88 -8.40
CA GLY A 138 -24.35 0.56 -7.62
C GLY A 138 -25.20 1.80 -7.30
N ASN A 139 -25.96 1.73 -6.20
CA ASN A 139 -27.01 2.71 -5.88
C ASN A 139 -26.51 3.92 -5.05
N ASP A 140 -25.27 3.90 -4.57
CA ASP A 140 -24.69 4.98 -3.78
C ASP A 140 -24.11 6.05 -4.72
N PRO A 141 -24.58 7.32 -4.70
CA PRO A 141 -24.08 8.37 -5.58
C PRO A 141 -22.63 8.79 -5.27
N GLU A 142 -22.12 8.51 -4.06
CA GLU A 142 -20.74 8.82 -3.69
C GLU A 142 -19.76 7.71 -4.12
N ASN A 143 -20.26 6.52 -4.43
CA ASN A 143 -19.44 5.39 -4.83
C ASN A 143 -19.21 5.39 -6.34
N HIS A 144 -17.97 5.67 -6.77
CA HIS A 144 -17.56 5.62 -8.18
C HIS A 144 -16.36 4.68 -8.38
N ALA A 145 -16.13 4.26 -9.62
CA ALA A 145 -14.91 3.55 -10.03
C ALA A 145 -14.35 4.08 -11.35
N ILE A 146 -13.03 3.97 -11.47
CA ILE A 146 -12.28 4.12 -12.72
C ILE A 146 -12.15 2.73 -13.34
N HIS A 147 -12.72 2.52 -14.52
CA HIS A 147 -12.58 1.28 -15.29
C HIS A 147 -11.57 1.49 -16.41
N ALA A 148 -10.33 1.08 -16.21
CA ALA A 148 -9.26 1.22 -17.19
C ALA A 148 -9.23 0.00 -18.13
N THR A 149 -9.37 0.20 -19.44
CA THR A 149 -9.16 -0.85 -20.43
C THR A 149 -7.66 -1.17 -20.51
N LEU A 150 -7.28 -2.44 -20.34
CA LEU A 150 -5.88 -2.87 -20.42
C LEU A 150 -5.40 -2.91 -21.89
N PRO A 151 -4.09 -2.70 -22.19
CA PRO A 151 -3.56 -2.79 -23.55
C PRO A 151 -3.80 -4.14 -24.25
N MET A 152 -3.88 -5.20 -23.45
CA MET A 152 -4.10 -6.59 -23.85
C MET A 152 -4.69 -7.38 -22.67
N PRO A 153 -5.34 -8.53 -22.89
CA PRO A 153 -5.80 -9.38 -21.80
C PRO A 153 -4.64 -9.87 -20.93
N VAL A 154 -4.83 -9.96 -19.61
CA VAL A 154 -3.78 -10.40 -18.67
C VAL A 154 -3.26 -11.80 -19.06
N PRO A 155 -1.96 -11.95 -19.35
CA PRO A 155 -1.38 -13.20 -19.82
C PRO A 155 -1.19 -14.21 -18.68
N ALA A 156 -1.18 -15.51 -19.02
CA ALA A 156 -0.95 -16.56 -18.03
C ALA A 156 0.45 -16.43 -17.39
N GLY A 157 0.49 -16.21 -16.07
CA GLY A 157 1.73 -16.02 -15.31
C GLY A 157 2.33 -14.60 -15.37
N GLY A 158 1.65 -13.65 -16.02
CA GLY A 158 1.95 -12.22 -15.98
C GLY A 158 0.84 -11.42 -15.27
N VAL A 159 0.88 -10.09 -15.40
CA VAL A 159 -0.06 -9.16 -14.76
C VAL A 159 -0.46 -8.03 -15.71
N GLY A 160 -1.67 -7.49 -15.53
CA GLY A 160 -2.05 -6.20 -16.10
C GLY A 160 -1.68 -5.09 -15.12
N ARG A 161 -1.12 -3.97 -15.60
CA ARG A 161 -0.75 -2.82 -14.77
C ARG A 161 -1.34 -1.54 -15.33
N VAL A 162 -1.64 -0.58 -14.45
CA VAL A 162 -2.12 0.76 -14.82
C VAL A 162 -1.41 1.81 -13.97
N LEU A 163 -1.12 2.97 -14.53
CA LEU A 163 -0.71 4.17 -13.78
C LEU A 163 -1.88 5.16 -13.79
N ILE A 164 -2.52 5.33 -12.63
CA ILE A 164 -3.65 6.26 -12.44
C ILE A 164 -3.13 7.51 -11.73
N TYR A 165 -3.49 8.69 -12.25
CA TYR A 165 -3.45 9.93 -11.49
C TYR A 165 -4.87 10.47 -11.29
N LYS A 166 -5.21 10.93 -10.09
CA LYS A 166 -6.53 11.52 -9.78
C LYS A 166 -6.42 12.59 -8.69
N THR A 167 -7.14 13.70 -8.83
CA THR A 167 -7.17 14.79 -7.84
C THR A 167 -8.40 14.59 -6.97
N TYR A 168 -8.23 14.66 -5.66
CA TYR A 168 -9.33 14.62 -4.70
C TYR A 168 -9.36 15.94 -3.95
N LYS A 169 -10.55 16.51 -3.77
CA LYS A 169 -10.81 17.58 -2.80
C LYS A 169 -11.57 17.01 -1.60
N ASP A 170 -11.03 17.20 -0.39
CA ASP A 170 -11.61 16.62 0.82
C ASP A 170 -11.25 17.43 2.09
N PRO A 171 -12.04 18.46 2.46
CA PRO A 171 -11.83 19.28 3.67
C PRO A 171 -11.78 18.51 4.98
N ARG A 172 -12.26 17.26 5.01
CA ARG A 172 -12.27 16.40 6.20
C ARG A 172 -10.90 15.77 6.45
N THR A 173 -10.04 15.75 5.43
CA THR A 173 -8.73 15.08 5.44
C THR A 173 -7.56 16.02 5.14
N TYR A 174 -7.79 17.17 4.52
CA TYR A 174 -6.78 18.23 4.33
C TYR A 174 -7.36 19.59 4.75
N SER A 175 -6.80 20.18 5.80
CA SER A 175 -7.20 21.47 6.35
C SER A 175 -5.99 22.32 6.78
N MET A 176 -6.27 23.56 7.19
CA MET A 176 -5.29 24.47 7.79
C MET A 176 -5.66 24.72 9.26
N HIS A 177 -4.67 24.81 10.13
CA HIS A 177 -4.80 25.21 11.53
C HIS A 177 -3.88 26.41 11.78
N GLY A 178 -4.40 27.62 11.57
CA GLY A 178 -3.55 28.80 11.38
C GLY A 178 -2.76 28.67 10.07
N ASP A 179 -1.46 28.96 10.11
CA ASP A 179 -0.54 28.82 8.96
C ASP A 179 -0.09 27.37 8.70
N ASP A 180 -0.41 26.42 9.59
CA ASP A 180 0.03 25.03 9.51
C ASP A 180 -0.97 24.16 8.75
N ILE A 181 -0.45 23.33 7.84
CA ILE A 181 -1.16 22.22 7.19
C ILE A 181 -1.43 21.14 8.23
N VAL A 182 -2.67 20.66 8.28
CA VAL A 182 -3.05 19.40 8.92
C VAL A 182 -3.59 18.47 7.84
N TRP A 183 -2.99 17.28 7.72
CA TRP A 183 -3.46 16.23 6.82
C TRP A 183 -3.66 14.92 7.58
N VAL A 184 -4.84 14.32 7.46
CA VAL A 184 -5.19 13.07 8.14
C VAL A 184 -5.91 12.12 7.19
N ARG A 185 -5.39 10.90 7.06
CA ARG A 185 -5.98 9.89 6.17
C ARG A 185 -5.82 8.47 6.70
N SER A 186 -6.89 7.68 6.65
CA SER A 186 -6.75 6.23 6.83
C SER A 186 -6.12 5.61 5.58
N LEU A 187 -4.92 5.05 5.76
CA LEU A 187 -4.13 4.40 4.71
C LEU A 187 -4.20 2.88 4.88
N SER A 188 -4.45 2.19 3.78
CA SER A 188 -4.66 0.73 3.72
C SER A 188 -3.89 0.04 2.59
N GLY A 189 -3.30 0.80 1.67
CA GLY A 189 -2.21 0.30 0.84
C GLY A 189 -0.96 0.11 1.69
N TYR A 190 -0.05 -0.75 1.24
CA TYR A 190 1.21 -1.01 1.95
C TYR A 190 2.30 0.00 1.58
N ARG A 191 2.47 0.31 0.28
CA ARG A 191 3.54 1.19 -0.22
C ARG A 191 2.99 2.60 -0.44
N LEU A 192 3.47 3.57 0.34
CA LEU A 192 2.81 4.86 0.49
C LEU A 192 3.79 6.05 0.44
N GLY A 193 3.34 7.20 -0.07
CA GLY A 193 4.09 8.46 -0.03
C GLY A 193 3.19 9.67 0.26
N VAL A 194 3.72 10.68 0.94
CA VAL A 194 3.09 12.01 1.10
C VAL A 194 4.13 13.08 0.78
N LEU A 195 3.81 13.93 -0.19
CA LEU A 195 4.70 14.95 -0.76
C LEU A 195 4.10 16.34 -0.48
N LEU A 196 4.86 17.20 0.23
CA LEU A 196 4.39 18.53 0.65
C LEU A 196 4.36 19.54 -0.51
N PRO A 197 3.63 20.66 -0.35
CA PRO A 197 3.74 21.80 -1.25
C PRO A 197 5.15 22.41 -1.18
N LYS A 198 5.59 23.09 -2.24
CA LYS A 198 6.91 23.73 -2.27
C LYS A 198 6.95 24.89 -1.25
N GLY A 199 8.04 24.96 -0.48
CA GLY A 199 8.17 25.92 0.63
C GLY A 199 7.48 25.51 1.93
N PHE A 200 7.16 24.23 2.11
CA PHE A 200 6.67 23.67 3.38
C PHE A 200 7.63 22.62 3.95
N ALA A 201 7.61 22.47 5.27
CA ALA A 201 8.40 21.50 6.01
C ALA A 201 7.53 20.75 7.03
N PHE A 202 7.79 19.45 7.22
CA PHE A 202 7.10 18.65 8.23
C PHE A 202 7.38 19.19 9.65
N ILE A 203 6.34 19.21 10.49
CA ILE A 203 6.43 19.37 11.95
C ILE A 203 6.44 17.98 12.59
N SER A 204 5.53 17.10 12.16
CA SER A 204 5.38 15.75 12.70
C SER A 204 4.65 14.80 11.74
N SER A 205 4.86 13.51 11.95
CA SER A 205 3.94 12.45 11.52
C SER A 205 3.77 11.45 12.66
N ASN A 206 2.60 10.83 12.77
CA ASN A 206 2.31 9.82 13.81
C ASN A 206 2.74 8.39 13.43
N VAL A 207 3.33 8.19 12.25
CA VAL A 207 3.84 6.88 11.77
C VAL A 207 5.29 7.05 11.31
N ALA A 208 6.13 6.04 11.58
CA ALA A 208 7.52 6.01 11.14
C ALA A 208 7.63 5.99 9.61
N ALA A 209 8.54 6.79 9.07
CA ALA A 209 8.64 7.06 7.64
C ALA A 209 10.06 7.47 7.22
N GLN A 210 10.43 7.16 5.99
CA GLN A 210 11.62 7.72 5.35
C GLN A 210 11.32 9.16 4.91
N LEU A 211 12.21 10.11 5.22
CA LEU A 211 12.13 11.49 4.73
C LEU A 211 13.18 11.72 3.64
N THR A 212 12.75 12.19 2.46
CA THR A 212 13.64 12.56 1.35
C THR A 212 13.27 13.91 0.73
N THR A 213 14.18 14.48 -0.06
CA THR A 213 14.00 15.74 -0.78
C THR A 213 13.99 15.47 -2.29
N THR A 214 12.90 15.82 -2.96
CA THR A 214 12.74 15.65 -4.41
C THR A 214 13.66 16.57 -5.22
N ALA A 215 13.83 16.26 -6.51
CA ALA A 215 14.60 17.07 -7.47
C ALA A 215 14.15 18.54 -7.56
N ASP A 216 12.88 18.85 -7.28
CA ASP A 216 12.33 20.21 -7.28
C ASP A 216 12.33 20.91 -5.90
N GLY A 217 12.94 20.29 -4.88
CA GLY A 217 13.13 20.86 -3.54
C GLY A 217 11.93 20.72 -2.59
N ARG A 218 11.01 19.79 -2.85
CA ARG A 218 9.90 19.45 -1.94
C ARG A 218 10.30 18.30 -1.02
N LEU A 219 9.80 18.33 0.22
CA LEU A 219 9.96 17.22 1.16
C LEU A 219 8.88 16.15 0.94
N LYS A 220 9.31 14.89 1.00
CA LYS A 220 8.46 13.70 0.88
C LYS A 220 8.69 12.76 2.06
N LEU A 221 7.61 12.37 2.73
CA LEU A 221 7.60 11.17 3.58
C LEU A 221 7.18 9.97 2.75
N ALA A 222 7.81 8.82 2.99
CA ALA A 222 7.43 7.54 2.42
C ALA A 222 7.30 6.48 3.53
N PHE A 223 6.30 5.61 3.41
CA PHE A 223 5.85 4.72 4.49
C PHE A 223 5.62 3.29 3.96
N ALA A 224 5.92 2.31 4.82
CA ALA A 224 5.29 0.99 4.76
C ALA A 224 4.10 0.90 5.72
N ASN A 225 3.16 0.02 5.41
CA ASN A 225 2.08 -0.39 6.34
C ASN A 225 2.08 -1.92 6.53
N PRO A 226 3.01 -2.48 7.35
CA PRO A 226 3.27 -3.92 7.42
C PRO A 226 2.08 -4.82 7.77
N SER A 227 1.14 -4.35 8.59
CA SER A 227 -0.03 -5.15 8.98
C SER A 227 -1.11 -5.23 7.90
N GLY A 228 -1.03 -4.39 6.86
CA GLY A 228 -2.07 -4.26 5.84
C GLY A 228 -3.41 -3.75 6.38
N GLN A 229 -3.45 -3.26 7.63
CA GLN A 229 -4.66 -2.75 8.27
C GLN A 229 -4.84 -1.25 7.99
N SER A 230 -6.06 -0.75 8.19
CA SER A 230 -6.39 0.66 8.04
C SER A 230 -5.76 1.52 9.15
N ASN A 231 -4.61 2.13 8.89
CA ASN A 231 -3.92 2.98 9.85
C ASN A 231 -4.20 4.48 9.58
N PRO A 232 -4.70 5.26 10.57
CA PRO A 232 -4.90 6.70 10.42
C PRO A 232 -3.55 7.43 10.51
N VAL A 233 -3.01 7.83 9.36
CA VAL A 233 -1.80 8.65 9.28
C VAL A 233 -2.19 10.12 9.40
N THR A 234 -1.62 10.81 10.38
CA THR A 234 -1.75 12.25 10.61
C THR A 234 -0.38 12.91 10.41
N ILE A 235 -0.38 14.03 9.70
CA ILE A 235 0.78 14.82 9.33
C ILE A 235 0.49 16.28 9.65
N HIS A 236 1.46 16.94 10.27
CA HIS A 236 1.47 18.39 10.45
C HIS A 236 2.66 18.97 9.67
N ALA A 237 2.46 20.08 8.95
CA ALA A 237 3.52 20.75 8.20
C ALA A 237 3.34 22.26 8.19
N ARG A 238 4.44 23.01 8.27
CA ARG A 238 4.46 24.48 8.32
C ARG A 238 5.11 25.08 7.09
N LYS A 239 4.79 26.34 6.81
CA LYS A 239 5.54 27.16 5.85
C LYS A 239 7.00 27.27 6.30
N SER A 240 7.94 27.21 5.36
CA SER A 240 9.38 27.18 5.62
C SER A 240 10.15 28.06 4.63
N SER A 241 11.11 28.82 5.15
CA SER A 241 12.12 29.53 4.36
C SER A 241 13.38 28.69 4.09
N ALA A 242 13.49 27.50 4.69
CA ALA A 242 14.62 26.61 4.47
C ALA A 242 14.59 26.06 3.03
N THR A 243 15.72 26.16 2.33
CA THR A 243 15.93 25.49 1.05
C THR A 243 16.44 24.08 1.30
N PHE A 244 15.70 23.08 0.84
CA PHE A 244 16.10 21.68 0.96
C PHE A 244 16.85 21.25 -0.30
N THR A 245 18.11 20.85 -0.14
CA THR A 245 18.91 20.27 -1.23
C THR A 245 18.31 18.92 -1.65
N PRO A 246 18.07 18.67 -2.96
CA PRO A 246 17.64 17.38 -3.46
C PRO A 246 18.57 16.24 -2.99
N ARG A 247 17.99 15.09 -2.67
CA ARG A 247 18.72 13.89 -2.25
C ARG A 247 18.62 12.80 -3.31
N GLN A 248 19.64 11.97 -3.41
CA GLN A 248 19.69 10.82 -4.33
C GLN A 248 19.38 9.49 -3.63
N ASP A 249 18.95 9.53 -2.37
CA ASP A 249 18.46 8.35 -1.66
C ASP A 249 17.25 7.79 -2.41
N ALA A 250 17.22 6.47 -2.64
CA ALA A 250 16.04 5.81 -3.17
C ALA A 250 14.86 5.96 -2.21
N ASP A 251 13.66 6.23 -2.74
CA ASP A 251 12.41 6.04 -1.98
C ASP A 251 12.22 4.54 -1.78
N MET A 252 12.52 4.07 -0.57
CA MET A 252 12.47 2.66 -0.18
C MET A 252 11.09 2.04 -0.39
N PHE A 253 10.04 2.85 -0.43
CA PHE A 253 8.66 2.39 -0.56
C PHE A 253 8.10 2.64 -1.96
N PHE A 254 8.75 3.43 -2.83
CA PHE A 254 8.51 3.40 -4.28
C PHE A 254 9.15 2.18 -4.94
N ASP A 255 10.21 1.62 -4.33
CA ASP A 255 10.73 0.31 -4.71
C ASP A 255 9.64 -0.77 -4.66
N ASP A 256 9.56 -1.58 -5.72
CA ASP A 256 8.60 -2.67 -5.87
C ASP A 256 9.27 -4.04 -5.98
N ILE A 257 10.54 -4.16 -5.58
CA ILE A 257 11.22 -5.45 -5.48
C ILE A 257 10.51 -6.33 -4.44
N LYS A 258 10.28 -7.60 -4.80
CA LYS A 258 9.82 -8.66 -3.90
C LYS A 258 10.53 -9.98 -4.27
N THR A 259 11.22 -10.58 -3.31
CA THR A 259 12.01 -11.81 -3.50
C THR A 259 11.39 -12.99 -2.75
N LEU A 260 11.08 -14.08 -3.45
CA LEU A 260 10.60 -15.36 -2.93
C LEU A 260 11.73 -16.41 -2.96
N TYR A 261 12.00 -16.99 -1.81
CA TYR A 261 12.84 -18.17 -1.61
C TYR A 261 11.92 -19.39 -1.40
N ASP A 262 11.65 -20.13 -2.47
CA ASP A 262 10.90 -21.39 -2.41
C ASP A 262 11.87 -22.54 -2.09
N LEU A 263 11.79 -23.04 -0.86
CA LEU A 263 12.69 -24.07 -0.34
C LEU A 263 12.25 -25.46 -0.81
N ASP A 264 13.13 -26.18 -1.51
CA ASP A 264 12.99 -27.64 -1.74
C ASP A 264 13.35 -28.40 -0.44
N ALA A 265 13.33 -29.74 -0.43
CA ALA A 265 13.56 -30.52 0.80
C ALA A 265 14.93 -30.20 1.45
N PRO A 266 15.04 -30.11 2.80
CA PRO A 266 16.19 -29.48 3.48
C PRO A 266 17.48 -30.30 3.48
N ASP A 267 17.40 -31.57 3.08
CA ASP A 267 18.51 -32.46 2.74
C ASP A 267 19.12 -32.14 1.37
N THR A 268 18.36 -31.54 0.45
CA THR A 268 18.86 -31.14 -0.88
C THR A 268 19.70 -29.86 -0.86
N GLY A 269 19.48 -28.96 0.11
CA GLY A 269 20.06 -27.61 0.13
C GLY A 269 19.68 -26.72 -1.06
N ARG A 270 18.67 -27.12 -1.85
CA ARG A 270 18.24 -26.42 -3.06
C ARG A 270 17.15 -25.40 -2.73
N VAL A 271 17.28 -24.21 -3.33
CA VAL A 271 16.29 -23.13 -3.21
C VAL A 271 15.97 -22.61 -4.61
N LYS A 272 14.68 -22.49 -4.93
CA LYS A 272 14.26 -21.72 -6.11
C LYS A 272 14.07 -20.26 -5.71
N ILE A 273 14.48 -19.38 -6.60
CA ILE A 273 14.40 -17.93 -6.44
C ILE A 273 13.43 -17.41 -7.47
N GLU A 274 12.45 -16.64 -7.03
CA GLU A 274 11.67 -15.74 -7.89
C GLU A 274 11.82 -14.32 -7.34
N GLN A 275 12.18 -13.35 -8.18
CA GLN A 275 12.11 -11.93 -7.85
C GLN A 275 11.29 -11.19 -8.90
N ILE A 276 10.37 -10.35 -8.43
CA ILE A 276 9.57 -9.46 -9.27
C ILE A 276 9.90 -8.01 -8.92
N TYR A 277 10.06 -7.16 -9.94
CA TYR A 277 10.25 -5.71 -9.82
C TYR A 277 9.93 -4.97 -11.13
N SER A 278 9.82 -3.65 -11.06
CA SER A 278 9.70 -2.74 -12.20
C SER A 278 11.00 -1.96 -12.40
N ASP A 279 11.64 -2.12 -13.55
CA ASP A 279 12.78 -1.29 -13.93
C ASP A 279 12.30 0.03 -14.56
N TYR A 280 12.68 1.15 -13.96
CA TYR A 280 12.39 2.52 -14.43
C TYR A 280 13.60 3.17 -15.12
N ARG A 281 14.73 2.47 -15.28
CA ARG A 281 15.96 3.02 -15.88
C ARG A 281 15.76 3.22 -17.37
N LYS A 282 15.95 4.46 -17.84
CA LYS A 282 15.72 4.84 -19.25
C LYS A 282 16.72 4.15 -20.19
N GLY A 283 16.22 3.61 -21.29
CA GLY A 283 16.99 2.87 -22.28
C GLY A 283 16.21 1.76 -22.98
N SER A 284 16.90 1.02 -23.86
CA SER A 284 16.38 -0.13 -24.62
C SER A 284 16.80 -1.49 -24.05
N LYS A 285 17.53 -1.51 -22.92
CA LYS A 285 17.89 -2.70 -22.16
C LYS A 285 17.70 -2.46 -20.66
N ALA A 286 17.21 -3.47 -19.94
CA ALA A 286 17.21 -3.51 -18.48
C ALA A 286 18.40 -4.35 -17.99
N LYS A 287 19.05 -3.92 -16.90
CA LYS A 287 20.21 -4.61 -16.31
C LYS A 287 19.75 -5.54 -15.20
N LEU A 288 20.23 -6.78 -15.20
CA LEU A 288 19.89 -7.79 -14.19
C LEU A 288 20.90 -7.76 -13.05
N ASP A 289 20.89 -6.69 -12.26
CA ASP A 289 21.83 -6.47 -11.15
C ASP A 289 21.25 -6.68 -9.74
N THR A 290 19.92 -6.68 -9.58
CA THR A 290 19.24 -6.91 -8.29
C THR A 290 19.63 -8.23 -7.63
N LEU A 291 19.69 -9.33 -8.39
CA LEU A 291 20.13 -10.65 -7.91
C LEU A 291 21.59 -10.99 -8.23
N ALA A 292 22.45 -10.01 -8.54
CA ALA A 292 23.85 -10.28 -8.91
C ALA A 292 24.71 -10.91 -7.78
N TYR A 293 24.21 -10.90 -6.54
CA TYR A 293 24.79 -11.60 -5.39
C TYR A 293 24.47 -13.11 -5.35
N LEU A 294 23.64 -13.61 -6.27
CA LEU A 294 23.25 -15.01 -6.39
C LEU A 294 23.86 -15.67 -7.63
N ALA A 295 24.50 -16.83 -7.44
CA ALA A 295 24.93 -17.71 -8.53
C ALA A 295 23.74 -18.51 -9.10
N LEU A 296 22.78 -17.80 -9.72
CA LEU A 296 21.54 -18.38 -10.27
C LEU A 296 21.83 -19.38 -11.40
N GLN A 297 21.45 -20.64 -11.16
CA GLN A 297 21.28 -21.68 -12.17
C GLN A 297 19.90 -21.55 -12.83
N ASP A 298 19.74 -22.11 -14.02
CA ASP A 298 18.46 -22.12 -14.78
C ASP A 298 17.83 -20.73 -15.02
N LEU A 299 18.64 -19.66 -15.05
CA LEU A 299 18.19 -18.27 -15.16
C LEU A 299 17.16 -18.07 -16.28
N ARG A 300 15.99 -17.55 -15.90
CA ARG A 300 14.91 -17.15 -16.81
C ARG A 300 14.46 -15.74 -16.42
N VAL A 301 14.11 -14.94 -17.42
CA VAL A 301 13.48 -13.64 -17.20
C VAL A 301 12.20 -13.58 -18.02
N ILE A 302 11.10 -13.22 -17.36
CA ILE A 302 9.78 -13.08 -17.97
C ILE A 302 9.38 -11.61 -17.93
N ASP A 303 8.90 -11.13 -19.08
CA ASP A 303 8.18 -9.89 -19.25
C ASP A 303 6.77 -10.05 -18.68
N LEU A 304 6.51 -9.43 -17.54
CA LEU A 304 5.25 -9.64 -16.81
C LEU A 304 4.05 -9.00 -17.49
N ASP A 305 4.22 -7.94 -18.29
CA ASP A 305 3.08 -7.33 -19.01
C ASP A 305 2.58 -8.24 -20.16
N THR A 306 3.44 -9.13 -20.70
CA THR A 306 3.12 -9.96 -21.87
C THR A 306 3.18 -11.48 -21.63
N GLY A 307 3.72 -11.91 -20.48
CA GLY A 307 3.97 -13.33 -20.14
C GLY A 307 5.09 -13.97 -20.95
N LYS A 308 5.76 -13.24 -21.84
CA LYS A 308 6.83 -13.76 -22.71
C LYS A 308 8.15 -13.85 -21.97
N ARG A 309 9.05 -14.72 -22.42
CA ARG A 309 10.45 -14.71 -21.96
C ARG A 309 11.24 -13.64 -22.69
N PHE A 310 12.04 -12.87 -21.97
CA PHE A 310 13.08 -12.04 -22.59
C PHE A 310 14.27 -12.91 -23.04
N SER A 311 14.96 -12.47 -24.09
CA SER A 311 16.33 -12.92 -24.38
C SER A 311 17.30 -12.18 -23.45
N THR A 312 18.25 -12.92 -22.87
CA THR A 312 19.33 -12.36 -22.05
C THR A 312 20.63 -12.22 -22.83
N ASP A 313 21.19 -11.02 -22.85
CA ASP A 313 22.52 -10.71 -23.37
C ASP A 313 23.53 -10.61 -22.21
N ARG A 314 24.83 -10.76 -22.50
CA ARG A 314 25.92 -10.41 -21.56
C ARG A 314 26.86 -9.38 -22.17
N GLU A 315 27.20 -8.37 -21.38
CA GLU A 315 28.18 -7.34 -21.72
C GLU A 315 29.18 -7.25 -20.57
N GLY A 316 30.37 -7.83 -20.77
CA GLY A 316 31.33 -8.08 -19.69
C GLY A 316 30.76 -9.04 -18.64
N SER A 317 30.79 -8.63 -17.36
CA SER A 317 30.20 -9.38 -16.25
C SER A 317 28.70 -9.11 -16.04
N ALA A 318 28.13 -8.08 -16.67
CA ALA A 318 26.74 -7.72 -16.50
C ALA A 318 25.83 -8.51 -17.47
N THR A 319 24.70 -8.99 -16.97
CA THR A 319 23.64 -9.60 -17.79
C THR A 319 22.52 -8.58 -17.98
N PHE A 320 21.97 -8.51 -19.19
CA PHE A 320 20.90 -7.59 -19.58
C PHE A 320 19.76 -8.35 -20.24
N VAL A 321 18.57 -7.74 -20.26
CA VAL A 321 17.50 -8.10 -21.21
C VAL A 321 17.25 -6.96 -22.17
N LYS A 322 17.04 -7.29 -23.44
CA LYS A 322 16.55 -6.32 -24.44
C LYS A 322 15.06 -6.06 -24.20
N LEU A 323 14.67 -4.78 -24.15
CA LEU A 323 13.27 -4.39 -23.98
C LEU A 323 12.58 -4.25 -25.34
N ASP A 324 11.42 -4.88 -25.50
CA ASP A 324 10.54 -4.70 -26.67
C ASP A 324 10.02 -3.26 -26.78
N VAL A 325 9.85 -2.59 -25.63
CA VAL A 325 9.45 -1.18 -25.52
C VAL A 325 10.52 -0.44 -24.72
N PRO A 326 11.32 0.44 -25.35
CA PRO A 326 12.29 1.27 -24.62
C PRO A 326 11.62 2.22 -23.63
N ILE A 327 12.26 2.42 -22.48
CA ILE A 327 11.83 3.34 -21.42
C ILE A 327 12.42 4.72 -21.74
N VAL A 328 11.56 5.72 -21.98
CA VAL A 328 11.96 7.11 -22.29
C VAL A 328 11.27 8.16 -21.40
N ASP A 329 10.06 7.88 -20.91
CA ASP A 329 9.25 8.77 -20.04
C ASP A 329 9.12 8.20 -18.62
N ASP A 330 8.94 9.07 -17.61
CA ASP A 330 8.89 8.70 -16.18
C ASP A 330 7.58 7.97 -15.75
N LYS A 331 6.64 7.82 -16.69
CA LYS A 331 5.45 6.96 -16.58
C LYS A 331 5.74 5.52 -16.98
N GLN A 332 6.88 5.25 -17.63
CA GLN A 332 7.24 3.92 -18.13
C GLN A 332 8.05 3.10 -17.12
N SER A 333 7.84 1.79 -17.15
CA SER A 333 8.69 0.76 -16.56
C SER A 333 8.52 -0.57 -17.28
N ALA A 334 9.62 -1.31 -17.45
CA ALA A 334 9.56 -2.72 -17.77
C ALA A 334 9.29 -3.50 -16.48
N HIS A 335 8.37 -4.46 -16.49
CA HIS A 335 8.08 -5.27 -15.30
C HIS A 335 8.62 -6.69 -15.50
N LEU A 336 9.54 -7.08 -14.62
CA LEU A 336 10.37 -8.26 -14.79
C LEU A 336 10.08 -9.26 -13.68
N LYS A 337 9.99 -10.53 -14.06
CA LYS A 337 10.13 -11.68 -13.16
C LYS A 337 11.43 -12.39 -13.50
N ILE A 338 12.42 -12.31 -12.61
CA ILE A 338 13.62 -13.15 -12.67
C ILE A 338 13.33 -14.44 -11.91
N THR A 339 13.59 -15.60 -12.50
CA THR A 339 13.62 -16.89 -11.79
C THR A 339 14.90 -17.66 -12.04
N GLY A 340 15.27 -18.51 -11.08
CA GLY A 340 16.42 -19.42 -11.16
C GLY A 340 16.48 -20.30 -9.93
N THR A 341 17.53 -21.09 -9.78
CA THR A 341 17.77 -21.89 -8.56
C THR A 341 19.19 -21.72 -8.04
N ILE A 342 19.37 -21.92 -6.74
CA ILE A 342 20.68 -21.93 -6.08
C ILE A 342 20.85 -23.21 -5.26
N GLN A 343 22.10 -23.64 -5.13
CA GLN A 343 22.54 -24.56 -4.09
C GLN A 343 23.05 -23.70 -2.93
N ASP A 344 22.35 -23.72 -1.78
CA ASP A 344 22.57 -22.74 -0.72
C ASP A 344 23.13 -23.36 0.56
N PRO A 345 24.41 -23.16 0.92
CA PRO A 345 24.97 -23.66 2.18
C PRO A 345 24.39 -22.96 3.42
N ALA A 346 23.63 -21.87 3.26
CA ALA A 346 22.81 -21.30 4.32
C ALA A 346 21.56 -22.13 4.64
N TYR A 347 21.11 -23.00 3.72
CA TYR A 347 19.91 -23.82 3.85
C TYR A 347 20.26 -25.31 4.02
N LYS A 348 19.94 -25.89 5.19
CA LYS A 348 20.34 -27.26 5.55
C LYS A 348 19.54 -27.83 6.72
N LEU A 349 19.59 -29.15 6.87
CA LEU A 349 19.12 -29.86 8.06
C LEU A 349 20.26 -29.99 9.10
N ILE A 350 20.01 -29.61 10.35
CA ILE A 350 20.92 -29.78 11.49
C ILE A 350 20.15 -30.46 12.63
N ASN A 351 20.57 -31.66 13.04
CA ASN A 351 19.96 -32.41 14.16
C ASN A 351 18.42 -32.54 14.09
N GLY A 352 17.88 -32.69 12.87
CA GLY A 352 16.43 -32.76 12.62
C GLY A 352 15.69 -31.42 12.60
N GLU A 353 16.39 -30.29 12.77
CA GLU A 353 15.89 -28.93 12.56
C GLU A 353 16.28 -28.42 11.16
N LEU A 354 15.32 -27.86 10.44
CA LEU A 354 15.57 -27.11 9.22
C LEU A 354 16.13 -25.75 9.62
N VAL A 355 17.28 -25.37 9.03
CA VAL A 355 17.96 -24.10 9.27
C VAL A 355 18.12 -23.36 7.95
N PHE A 356 17.68 -22.11 7.92
CA PHE A 356 17.93 -21.15 6.85
C PHE A 356 18.59 -19.91 7.48
N ASP A 357 19.90 -19.74 7.31
CA ASP A 357 20.70 -18.70 7.96
C ASP A 357 21.44 -17.83 6.93
N ARG A 358 20.74 -16.83 6.39
CA ARG A 358 21.11 -16.13 5.17
C ARG A 358 21.09 -14.61 5.33
N THR A 359 22.04 -13.92 4.71
CA THR A 359 21.90 -12.48 4.41
C THR A 359 20.89 -12.30 3.28
N LEU A 360 19.78 -11.63 3.56
CA LEU A 360 18.79 -11.21 2.58
C LEU A 360 19.05 -9.77 2.15
N HIS A 361 18.54 -9.41 0.97
CA HIS A 361 18.68 -8.09 0.35
C HIS A 361 17.29 -7.52 0.04
N ASP A 362 17.22 -6.23 -0.27
CA ASP A 362 16.01 -5.50 -0.67
C ASP A 362 14.92 -5.43 0.44
N LEU A 363 13.89 -4.59 0.24
CA LEU A 363 12.89 -4.30 1.28
C LEU A 363 12.04 -5.53 1.65
N ARG A 364 11.66 -6.37 0.69
CA ARG A 364 10.59 -7.38 0.86
C ARG A 364 11.04 -8.77 0.43
N ASN A 365 11.07 -9.68 1.38
CA ASN A 365 11.49 -11.05 1.18
C ASN A 365 10.40 -12.01 1.69
N THR A 366 10.25 -13.18 1.08
CA THR A 366 9.41 -14.27 1.62
C THR A 366 10.16 -15.58 1.50
N VAL A 367 10.20 -16.37 2.58
CA VAL A 367 10.77 -17.71 2.62
C VAL A 367 9.62 -18.70 2.77
N LEU A 368 9.43 -19.57 1.78
CA LEU A 368 8.35 -20.57 1.75
C LEU A 368 8.94 -21.94 2.11
N LEU A 369 8.61 -22.43 3.31
CA LEU A 369 9.14 -23.68 3.85
C LEU A 369 8.60 -24.89 3.06
N PRO A 370 9.29 -26.05 3.07
CA PRO A 370 8.78 -27.27 2.44
C PRO A 370 7.48 -27.74 3.13
N ALA A 371 6.68 -28.54 2.42
CA ALA A 371 5.46 -29.10 3.00
C ALA A 371 5.75 -29.94 4.25
N GLY A 372 4.93 -29.78 5.29
CA GLY A 372 5.11 -30.48 6.57
C GLY A 372 6.21 -29.92 7.48
N TRP A 373 6.63 -28.66 7.31
CA TRP A 373 7.54 -27.96 8.23
C TRP A 373 6.87 -26.72 8.85
N ASP A 374 7.07 -26.55 10.16
CA ASP A 374 6.53 -25.48 10.97
C ASP A 374 7.66 -24.69 11.66
N VAL A 375 7.56 -23.36 11.64
CA VAL A 375 8.62 -22.46 12.13
C VAL A 375 8.77 -22.59 13.66
N SER A 376 9.99 -22.84 14.13
CA SER A 376 10.34 -22.88 15.56
C SER A 376 10.98 -21.58 16.05
N ALA A 377 11.70 -20.83 15.20
CA ALA A 377 12.24 -19.51 15.53
C ALA A 377 12.52 -18.64 14.29
N ILE A 378 12.56 -17.32 14.47
CA ILE A 378 12.99 -16.34 13.47
C ILE A 378 13.83 -15.27 14.18
N SER A 379 14.99 -14.87 13.62
CA SER A 379 15.89 -13.87 14.21
C SER A 379 15.53 -12.41 13.90
N GLN A 380 14.44 -12.16 13.18
CA GLN A 380 14.01 -10.86 12.66
C GLN A 380 12.49 -10.72 12.73
N SER A 381 11.99 -9.48 12.77
CA SER A 381 10.55 -9.20 12.68
C SER A 381 9.98 -9.66 11.34
N ALA A 382 8.96 -10.52 11.39
CA ALA A 382 8.36 -11.13 10.21
C ALA A 382 6.87 -11.42 10.42
N THR A 383 6.14 -11.59 9.31
CA THR A 383 4.77 -12.10 9.30
C THR A 383 4.79 -13.57 8.90
N ILE A 384 4.17 -14.44 9.70
CA ILE A 384 4.01 -15.87 9.39
C ILE A 384 2.62 -16.08 8.78
N GLY A 385 2.54 -16.93 7.76
CA GLY A 385 1.27 -17.37 7.17
C GLY A 385 1.39 -18.75 6.54
N THR A 386 0.36 -19.16 5.82
CA THR A 386 0.39 -20.36 4.98
C THR A 386 0.10 -20.00 3.52
N TYR A 387 0.67 -20.78 2.60
CA TYR A 387 0.41 -20.65 1.17
C TYR A 387 0.43 -22.05 0.56
N GLU A 388 -0.64 -22.44 -0.14
CA GLU A 388 -0.80 -23.78 -0.73
C GLU A 388 -0.51 -24.94 0.27
N GLY A 389 -0.90 -24.75 1.55
CA GLY A 389 -0.69 -25.72 2.63
C GLY A 389 0.71 -25.74 3.26
N ARG A 390 1.65 -24.92 2.74
CA ARG A 390 3.03 -24.76 3.23
C ARG A 390 3.13 -23.53 4.12
N THR A 391 4.02 -23.54 5.11
CA THR A 391 4.28 -22.40 5.99
C THR A 391 5.19 -21.39 5.29
N PHE A 392 4.94 -20.08 5.43
CA PHE A 392 5.85 -19.04 4.93
C PHE A 392 6.19 -17.99 6.00
N VAL A 393 7.36 -17.37 5.82
CA VAL A 393 7.86 -16.25 6.61
C VAL A 393 8.10 -15.07 5.68
N ALA A 394 7.32 -14.00 5.81
CA ALA A 394 7.50 -12.75 5.06
C ALA A 394 8.23 -11.72 5.92
N LEU A 395 9.35 -11.20 5.39
CA LEU A 395 10.25 -10.29 6.08
C LEU A 395 10.27 -8.93 5.38
N ILE A 396 10.34 -7.88 6.20
CA ILE A 396 10.25 -6.48 5.77
C ILE A 396 11.37 -5.69 6.44
N ASN A 397 12.34 -5.24 5.66
CA ASN A 397 13.47 -4.46 6.17
C ASN A 397 13.16 -2.96 6.19
N LEU A 398 12.56 -2.48 7.28
CA LEU A 398 12.20 -1.06 7.44
C LEU A 398 13.41 -0.13 7.63
N ASN A 399 14.62 -0.67 7.77
CA ASN A 399 15.86 0.11 7.85
C ASN A 399 16.41 0.39 6.44
N ALA A 400 17.12 1.50 6.25
CA ALA A 400 17.81 1.83 5.00
C ALA A 400 19.10 1.00 4.76
N GLU A 401 19.15 -0.23 5.28
CA GLU A 401 20.25 -1.17 5.14
C GLU A 401 19.98 -2.07 3.92
N ASN A 402 20.81 -2.02 2.88
CA ASN A 402 20.56 -2.80 1.65
C ASN A 402 20.69 -4.32 1.82
N ALA A 403 21.11 -4.81 2.99
CA ALA A 403 21.25 -6.23 3.32
C ALA A 403 21.17 -6.48 4.84
N TYR A 404 20.56 -7.58 5.26
CA TYR A 404 20.33 -7.93 6.68
C TYR A 404 20.36 -9.45 6.89
N ARG A 405 20.88 -9.93 8.03
CA ARG A 405 20.96 -11.38 8.32
C ARG A 405 19.67 -11.91 8.94
N VAL A 406 19.19 -13.02 8.39
CA VAL A 406 17.97 -13.72 8.79
C VAL A 406 18.31 -15.18 9.10
N THR A 407 18.03 -15.61 10.32
CA THR A 407 18.01 -17.02 10.70
C THR A 407 16.56 -17.46 10.93
N ILE A 408 16.10 -18.47 10.20
CA ILE A 408 14.82 -19.17 10.42
C ILE A 408 15.15 -20.60 10.83
N LEU A 409 14.53 -21.07 11.91
CA LEU A 409 14.53 -22.46 12.34
C LEU A 409 13.13 -23.05 12.14
N ALA A 410 13.05 -24.31 11.74
CA ALA A 410 11.77 -25.03 11.62
C ALA A 410 11.87 -26.52 11.96
N ARG A 411 10.79 -27.07 12.50
CA ARG A 411 10.67 -28.50 12.84
C ARG A 411 9.70 -29.18 11.89
N LYS A 412 9.94 -30.46 11.61
CA LYS A 412 9.02 -31.29 10.83
C LYS A 412 7.77 -31.56 11.67
N ARG A 413 6.60 -31.38 11.08
CA ARG A 413 5.31 -31.74 11.70
C ARG A 413 5.26 -33.25 11.93
N THR A 414 4.90 -33.63 13.15
CA THR A 414 4.69 -35.02 13.60
C THR A 414 3.32 -35.54 13.23
#